data_AF-A0A088QIE9-F1
#
_entry.id   AF-A0A088QIE9-F1
#
_cell.length_a   1.000
_cell.length_b   1.000
_cell.length_c   1.000
_cell.angle_alpha   90.00
_cell.angle_beta   90.00
_cell.angle_gamma   90.00
#
_symmetry.space_group_name_H-M   'P 1'
#
loop_
_entity.id
_entity.type
_entity.pdbx_description
1 polymer ?
#
loop_
_entity_poly.entity_id
_entity_poly.type
_entity_poly.pdbx_seq_one_letter_code
_entity_poly.pdbx_strand_id
1 'polypeptide(L)'
;MNSGNPQETYNALSKKDKAVFLRAMSPSSVEQSVSAPVVTATRSSGNCRTANHHQDWKSNYGFVVATSWLSMEWCSSGNKVTSVRITNQGGETSTPGYTYQGVLNSGARASGTSGRAYSEIGLKLLDGVDFVHLLPALHPCIKLTGYANGHTDVLADVNAENGCRQV
;
A
#
# COMPACT_ATOMS: atom_id res chain seq x y z
N MET A 1 -26.86 14.52 13.34
CA MET A 1 -27.19 13.58 12.25
C MET A 1 -26.63 12.23 12.65
N ASN A 2 -27.51 11.26 12.93
CA ASN A 2 -27.12 9.90 13.32
C ASN A 2 -26.22 9.31 12.23
N SER A 3 -25.05 8.80 12.62
CA SER A 3 -24.20 7.97 11.77
C SER A 3 -24.94 6.67 11.46
N GLY A 4 -25.87 6.73 10.50
CA GLY A 4 -26.58 5.56 9.99
C GLY A 4 -25.57 4.55 9.49
N ASN A 5 -25.79 3.28 9.81
CA ASN A 5 -24.94 2.18 9.37
C ASN A 5 -24.70 2.29 7.85
N PRO A 6 -23.45 2.50 7.39
CA PRO A 6 -23.14 2.67 5.97
C PRO A 6 -23.65 1.51 5.11
N GLN A 7 -23.71 0.30 5.68
CA GLN A 7 -24.23 -0.89 5.03
C GLN A 7 -25.74 -0.80 4.77
N GLU A 8 -26.52 -0.32 5.75
CA GLU A 8 -27.97 -0.16 5.59
C GLU A 8 -28.30 0.90 4.55
N THR A 9 -27.51 1.98 4.53
CA THR A 9 -27.65 3.06 3.55
C THR A 9 -27.32 2.56 2.14
N TYR A 10 -26.24 1.77 1.98
CA TYR A 10 -25.92 1.12 0.70
C TYR A 10 -27.02 0.14 0.27
N ASN A 11 -27.53 -0.68 1.19
CA ASN A 11 -28.55 -1.69 0.89
C ASN A 11 -29.85 -1.07 0.39
N ALA A 12 -30.21 0.11 0.90
CA ALA A 12 -31.39 0.88 0.49
C ALA A 12 -31.27 1.54 -0.89
N LEU A 13 -30.07 1.60 -1.49
CA LEU A 13 -29.87 2.16 -2.83
C LEU A 13 -30.57 1.33 -3.91
N SER A 14 -31.05 2.01 -4.96
CA SER A 14 -31.54 1.34 -6.17
C SER A 14 -30.41 0.55 -6.86
N LYS A 15 -30.76 -0.42 -7.71
CA LYS A 15 -29.75 -1.18 -8.48
C LYS A 15 -28.84 -0.26 -9.32
N LYS A 16 -29.39 0.83 -9.86
CA LYS A 16 -28.65 1.83 -10.65
C LYS A 16 -27.69 2.62 -9.77
N ASP A 17 -28.13 3.04 -8.59
CA ASP A 17 -27.30 3.83 -7.67
C ASP A 17 -26.20 2.98 -7.03
N LYS A 18 -26.47 1.70 -6.76
CA LYS A 18 -25.44 0.73 -6.37
C LYS A 18 -24.35 0.62 -7.42
N ALA A 19 -24.71 0.54 -8.70
CA ALA A 19 -23.73 0.45 -9.79
C ALA A 19 -22.90 1.74 -9.92
N VAL A 20 -23.51 2.92 -9.77
CA VAL A 20 -22.80 4.20 -9.76
C VAL A 20 -21.86 4.30 -8.56
N PHE A 21 -22.33 3.94 -7.37
CA PHE A 21 -21.52 3.89 -6.15
C PHE A 21 -20.32 2.97 -6.34
N LEU A 22 -20.52 1.75 -6.83
CA LEU A 22 -19.42 0.81 -7.07
C LEU A 22 -18.41 1.36 -8.07
N ARG A 23 -18.85 1.94 -9.19
CA ARG A 23 -17.95 2.58 -10.15
C ARG A 23 -17.17 3.74 -9.53
N ALA A 24 -17.81 4.50 -8.65
CA ALA A 24 -17.19 5.60 -7.92
C ALA A 24 -16.14 5.13 -6.92
N MET A 25 -16.40 4.00 -6.29
CA MET A 25 -15.58 3.45 -5.22
C MET A 25 -14.46 2.56 -5.75
N SER A 26 -14.63 1.90 -6.90
CA SER A 26 -13.56 1.13 -7.53
C SER A 26 -12.33 2.02 -7.74
N PRO A 27 -11.14 1.61 -7.29
CA PRO A 27 -9.93 2.27 -7.72
C PRO A 27 -9.71 1.95 -9.19
N SER A 28 -9.19 2.92 -9.93
CA SER A 28 -8.56 2.60 -11.19
C SER A 28 -7.13 2.16 -10.96
N SER A 29 -6.69 1.24 -11.81
CA SER A 29 -5.28 1.07 -12.18
C SER A 29 -4.76 2.26 -12.99
N VAL A 30 -5.28 3.49 -12.79
CA VAL A 30 -4.68 4.68 -13.37
C VAL A 30 -3.31 4.66 -12.74
N GLU A 31 -2.32 4.35 -13.56
CA GLU A 31 -0.92 4.39 -13.24
C GLU A 31 -0.68 5.76 -12.62
N GLN A 32 -0.79 5.81 -11.29
CA GLN A 32 -0.17 6.86 -10.55
C GLN A 32 1.30 6.54 -10.72
N SER A 33 1.85 7.04 -11.81
CA SER A 33 3.23 7.44 -11.95
C SER A 33 3.46 8.51 -10.89
N VAL A 34 3.43 8.08 -9.62
CA VAL A 34 3.93 8.87 -8.53
C VAL A 34 5.40 8.99 -8.85
N SER A 35 5.79 10.17 -9.33
CA SER A 35 7.18 10.62 -9.30
C SER A 35 7.77 10.09 -8.00
N ALA A 36 8.71 9.14 -8.12
CA ALA A 36 9.20 8.37 -6.97
C ALA A 36 9.53 9.38 -5.88
N PRO A 37 8.81 9.37 -4.74
CA PRO A 37 9.15 10.27 -3.66
C PRO A 37 10.58 9.92 -3.28
N VAL A 38 11.45 10.94 -3.32
CA VAL A 38 12.82 10.81 -2.84
C VAL A 38 12.71 10.50 -1.36
N VAL A 39 12.80 9.21 -1.01
CA VAL A 39 12.82 8.80 0.39
C VAL A 39 14.20 9.16 0.91
N THR A 40 14.29 10.26 1.65
CA THR A 40 15.56 10.68 2.23
C THR A 40 16.02 9.65 3.26
N ALA A 41 16.99 8.83 2.87
CA ALA A 41 17.61 7.86 3.76
C ALA A 41 18.27 8.60 4.93
N THR A 42 17.80 8.35 6.16
CA THR A 42 18.43 8.92 7.36
C THR A 42 19.38 7.89 7.96
N ARG A 43 20.58 8.30 8.38
CA ARG A 43 21.48 7.40 9.12
C ARG A 43 20.84 7.06 10.48
N SER A 44 20.66 5.77 10.75
CA SER A 44 20.14 5.27 12.03
C SER A 44 21.28 5.06 13.03
N SER A 45 22.35 4.39 12.61
CA SER A 45 23.61 4.22 13.37
C SER A 45 24.67 3.52 12.51
N GLY A 46 25.95 3.83 12.69
CA GLY A 46 27.04 3.19 11.92
C GLY A 46 26.83 3.25 10.39
N ASN A 47 26.79 2.08 9.76
CA ASN A 47 26.52 1.92 8.32
C ASN A 47 25.04 1.60 8.00
N CYS A 48 24.13 1.84 8.95
CA CYS A 48 22.70 1.58 8.81
C CYS A 48 21.91 2.84 8.47
N ARG A 49 20.92 2.69 7.61
CA ARG A 49 20.05 3.74 7.11
C ARG A 49 18.59 3.30 7.19
N THR A 50 17.70 4.27 7.31
CA THR A 50 16.25 4.05 7.32
C THR A 50 15.56 4.80 6.19
N ALA A 51 14.52 4.20 5.64
CA ALA A 51 13.66 4.75 4.59
C ALA A 51 12.21 4.59 5.03
N ASN A 52 11.40 5.63 4.86
CA ASN A 52 9.98 5.64 5.19
C ASN A 52 9.21 6.16 3.98
N HIS A 53 8.11 5.50 3.63
CA HIS A 53 7.20 5.96 2.57
C HIS A 53 5.76 5.85 3.01
N HIS A 54 4.96 6.86 2.65
CA HIS A 54 3.52 6.92 2.83
C HIS A 54 2.86 7.05 1.47
N GLN A 55 1.87 6.21 1.20
CA GLN A 55 1.13 6.18 -0.05
C GLN A 55 -0.36 6.35 0.21
N ASP A 56 -0.95 7.36 -0.43
CA ASP A 56 -2.39 7.48 -0.55
C ASP A 56 -2.86 6.73 -1.79
N TRP A 57 -3.84 5.86 -1.61
CA TRP A 57 -4.51 5.13 -2.68
C TRP A 57 -5.79 5.87 -3.01
N LYS A 58 -5.95 6.30 -4.27
CA LYS A 58 -7.11 7.09 -4.69
C LYS A 58 -8.08 6.26 -5.53
N SER A 59 -9.36 6.57 -5.43
CA SER A 59 -10.40 6.02 -6.30
C SER A 59 -10.30 6.61 -7.71
N ASN A 60 -11.12 6.06 -8.62
CA ASN A 60 -11.39 6.63 -9.93
C ASN A 60 -11.81 8.11 -9.94
N TYR A 61 -12.32 8.61 -8.82
CA TYR A 61 -12.85 9.97 -8.68
C TYR A 61 -11.93 10.87 -7.85
N GLY A 62 -10.71 10.41 -7.56
CA GLY A 62 -9.64 11.21 -6.98
C GLY A 62 -9.66 11.36 -5.46
N PHE A 63 -10.66 10.82 -4.76
CA PHE A 63 -10.65 10.78 -3.29
C PHE A 63 -9.81 9.61 -2.77
N VAL A 64 -9.21 9.77 -1.59
CA VAL A 64 -8.39 8.73 -0.94
C VAL A 64 -9.32 7.62 -0.40
N VAL A 65 -9.06 6.38 -0.81
CA VAL A 65 -9.75 5.17 -0.33
C VAL A 65 -9.02 4.51 0.83
N ALA A 66 -7.71 4.70 0.91
CA ALA A 66 -6.86 4.22 1.99
C ALA A 66 -5.52 4.92 1.95
N THR A 67 -4.84 4.92 3.09
CA THR A 67 -3.43 5.30 3.20
C THR A 67 -2.65 4.11 3.73
N SER A 68 -1.44 3.89 3.21
CA SER A 68 -0.54 2.85 3.71
C SER A 68 0.87 3.38 3.89
N TRP A 69 1.65 2.75 4.75
CA TRP A 69 3.03 3.12 5.00
C TRP A 69 3.93 1.89 5.07
N LEU A 70 5.18 2.11 4.70
CA LEU A 70 6.27 1.15 4.87
C LEU A 70 7.53 1.88 5.30
N SER A 71 8.19 1.32 6.31
CA SER A 71 9.49 1.74 6.81
C SER A 71 10.44 0.57 6.81
N MET A 72 11.64 0.78 6.32
CA MET A 72 12.73 -0.21 6.37
C MET A 72 13.99 0.39 6.96
N GLU A 73 14.80 -0.47 7.56
CA GLU A 73 16.19 -0.21 7.90
C GLU A 73 17.08 -1.18 7.11
N TRP A 74 18.19 -0.70 6.57
CA TRP A 74 19.21 -1.54 5.97
C TRP A 74 20.61 -1.10 6.39
N CYS A 75 21.50 -2.06 6.56
CA CYS A 75 22.90 -1.81 6.87
C CYS A 75 23.78 -2.24 5.71
N SER A 76 24.86 -1.50 5.48
CA SER A 76 25.87 -1.86 4.48
C SER A 76 27.26 -2.09 5.08
N SER A 77 28.08 -2.85 4.36
CA SER A 77 29.52 -2.96 4.61
C SER A 77 30.23 -2.87 3.27
N GLY A 78 30.98 -1.79 3.07
CA GLY A 78 31.49 -1.40 1.76
C GLY A 78 30.37 -1.26 0.74
N ASN A 79 30.47 -1.98 -0.37
CA ASN A 79 29.50 -1.94 -1.47
C ASN A 79 28.37 -2.97 -1.34
N LYS A 80 28.25 -3.67 -0.20
CA LYS A 80 27.23 -4.70 -0.01
C LYS A 80 26.23 -4.30 1.07
N VAL A 81 24.95 -4.56 0.84
CA VAL A 81 23.93 -4.53 1.89
C VAL A 81 23.99 -5.85 2.63
N THR A 82 24.19 -5.78 3.95
CA THR A 82 24.40 -6.94 4.81
C THR A 82 23.14 -7.36 5.55
N SER A 83 22.24 -6.41 5.84
CA SER A 83 20.96 -6.69 6.46
C SER A 83 19.91 -5.69 5.99
N VAL A 84 18.66 -6.14 6.01
CA VAL A 84 17.48 -5.29 5.83
C VAL A 84 16.38 -5.84 6.70
N ARG A 85 15.57 -4.96 7.28
CA ARG A 85 14.37 -5.31 8.03
C ARG A 85 13.31 -4.25 7.85
N ILE A 86 12.05 -4.68 7.94
CA ILE A 86 10.91 -3.76 8.06
C ILE A 86 10.86 -3.29 9.51
N THR A 87 10.76 -1.98 9.71
CA THR A 87 10.70 -1.36 11.04
C THR A 87 9.29 -0.88 11.40
N ASN A 88 8.48 -0.57 10.39
CA ASN A 88 7.07 -0.21 10.55
C ASN A 88 6.34 -0.49 9.23
N GLN A 89 5.10 -0.97 9.30
CA GLN A 89 4.25 -1.15 8.13
C GLN A 89 2.78 -1.16 8.56
N GLY A 90 1.90 -0.72 7.66
CA GLY A 90 0.47 -0.73 7.94
C GLY A 90 -0.32 0.08 6.94
N GLY A 91 -1.60 0.23 7.27
CA GLY A 91 -2.50 1.09 6.54
C GLY A 91 -3.75 1.38 7.35
N GLU A 92 -4.53 2.30 6.83
CA GLU A 92 -5.80 2.72 7.40
C GLU A 92 -6.76 3.18 6.31
N THR A 93 -8.05 3.16 6.64
CA THR A 93 -9.09 3.74 5.82
C THR A 93 -10.17 4.30 6.73
N SER A 94 -10.64 5.49 6.40
CA SER A 94 -11.86 6.10 6.94
C SER A 94 -12.96 6.19 5.89
N THR A 95 -12.68 5.69 4.68
CA THR A 95 -13.55 5.83 3.52
C THR A 95 -14.77 4.93 3.71
N PRO A 96 -16.00 5.49 3.74
CA PRO A 96 -17.20 4.70 3.96
C PRO A 96 -17.31 3.52 3.01
N GLY A 97 -17.58 2.34 3.56
CA GLY A 97 -17.67 1.10 2.80
C GLY A 97 -16.34 0.39 2.57
N TYR A 98 -15.19 0.99 2.88
CA TYR A 98 -13.93 0.26 2.94
C TYR A 98 -13.65 -0.27 4.34
N THR A 99 -13.04 -1.45 4.40
CA THR A 99 -12.51 -2.05 5.62
C THR A 99 -11.08 -2.47 5.38
N TYR A 100 -10.18 -1.95 6.20
CA TYR A 100 -8.79 -2.39 6.24
C TYR A 100 -8.69 -3.79 6.84
N GLN A 101 -8.09 -4.72 6.09
CA GLN A 101 -7.93 -6.13 6.49
C GLN A 101 -6.59 -6.41 7.16
N GLY A 102 -5.74 -5.39 7.36
CA GLY A 102 -4.38 -5.58 7.85
C GLY A 102 -3.35 -5.70 6.72
N VAL A 103 -2.12 -6.04 7.11
CA VAL A 103 -1.05 -6.44 6.18
C VAL A 103 -1.26 -7.90 5.81
N LEU A 104 -1.45 -8.17 4.52
CA LEU A 104 -1.70 -9.52 4.00
C LEU A 104 -0.39 -10.28 3.75
N ASN A 105 0.63 -9.57 3.29
CA ASN A 105 1.94 -10.15 2.99
C ASN A 105 3.04 -9.09 3.16
N SER A 106 4.24 -9.53 3.52
CA SER A 106 5.40 -8.66 3.64
C SER A 106 6.69 -9.46 3.58
N GLY A 107 7.79 -8.80 3.25
CA GLY A 107 9.08 -9.46 3.23
C GLY A 107 10.23 -8.48 3.07
N ALA A 108 11.41 -8.89 3.55
CA ALA A 108 12.62 -8.10 3.43
C ALA A 108 13.80 -9.02 3.07
N ARG A 109 14.65 -8.57 2.14
CA ARG A 109 15.81 -9.34 1.70
C ARG A 109 16.98 -8.46 1.29
N ALA A 110 18.16 -8.78 1.81
CA ALA A 110 19.42 -8.21 1.36
C ALA A 110 19.97 -9.05 0.20
N SER A 111 20.40 -8.40 -0.88
CA SER A 111 21.01 -9.05 -2.04
C SER A 111 22.03 -8.12 -2.70
N GLY A 112 23.30 -8.52 -2.63
CA GLY A 112 24.40 -7.80 -3.26
C GLY A 112 24.48 -6.35 -2.78
N THR A 113 24.28 -5.41 -3.70
CA THR A 113 24.40 -3.96 -3.46
C THR A 113 23.10 -3.32 -2.95
N SER A 114 22.03 -4.10 -2.77
CA SER A 114 20.69 -3.61 -2.42
C SER A 114 20.02 -4.42 -1.31
N GLY A 115 19.16 -3.78 -0.53
CA GLY A 115 18.20 -4.40 0.37
C GLY A 115 16.80 -3.98 -0.04
N ARG A 116 15.88 -4.92 -0.14
CA ARG A 116 14.49 -4.66 -0.52
C ARG A 116 13.57 -5.02 0.62
N ALA A 117 12.50 -4.26 0.78
CA ALA A 117 11.40 -4.54 1.68
C ALA A 117 10.09 -4.25 0.98
N TYR A 118 9.07 -5.07 1.17
CA TYR A 118 7.72 -4.81 0.68
C TYR A 118 6.66 -5.09 1.74
N SER A 119 5.53 -4.41 1.61
CA SER A 119 4.32 -4.62 2.41
C SER A 119 3.11 -4.51 1.50
N GLU A 120 2.25 -5.52 1.57
CA GLU A 120 0.98 -5.63 0.87
C GLU A 120 -0.15 -5.51 1.89
N ILE A 121 -1.05 -4.54 1.70
CA ILE A 121 -2.21 -4.34 2.54
C ILE A 121 -3.47 -4.91 1.88
N GLY A 122 -4.43 -5.33 2.70
CA GLY A 122 -5.73 -5.78 2.23
C GLY A 122 -6.78 -4.70 2.43
N LEU A 123 -7.52 -4.38 1.38
CA LEU A 123 -8.70 -3.53 1.45
C LEU A 123 -9.91 -4.29 0.92
N LYS A 124 -10.98 -4.30 1.73
CA LYS A 124 -12.27 -4.89 1.37
C LYS A 124 -13.31 -3.79 1.22
N LEU A 125 -14.08 -3.82 0.12
CA LEU A 125 -15.20 -2.90 -0.10
C LEU A 125 -16.52 -3.60 0.23
N LEU A 126 -17.13 -3.22 1.36
CA LEU A 126 -18.38 -3.69 1.97
C LEU A 126 -18.43 -5.21 2.21
N ASP A 127 -19.02 -5.62 3.33
CA ASP A 127 -19.24 -7.02 3.69
C ASP A 127 -20.75 -7.27 3.78
N GLY A 128 -21.28 -8.26 3.07
CA GLY A 128 -22.71 -8.61 3.13
C GLY A 128 -23.54 -8.46 1.85
N VAL A 129 -22.92 -8.32 0.69
CA VAL A 129 -23.58 -8.53 -0.61
C VAL A 129 -22.84 -9.65 -1.35
N ASP A 130 -23.54 -10.66 -1.86
CA ASP A 130 -22.94 -11.76 -2.66
C ASP A 130 -22.14 -11.26 -3.88
N PHE A 131 -22.26 -9.98 -4.23
CA PHE A 131 -21.48 -9.28 -5.24
C PHE A 131 -20.04 -8.92 -4.83
N VAL A 132 -19.61 -9.13 -3.58
CA VAL A 132 -18.22 -8.94 -3.12
C VAL A 132 -17.22 -9.80 -3.92
N HIS A 133 -17.68 -10.87 -4.57
CA HIS A 133 -16.88 -11.70 -5.47
C HIS A 133 -16.58 -11.07 -6.86
N LEU A 134 -17.11 -9.89 -7.17
CA LEU A 134 -17.01 -9.29 -8.52
C LEU A 134 -16.08 -8.07 -8.60
N LEU A 135 -15.63 -7.53 -7.47
CA LEU A 135 -14.51 -6.58 -7.45
C LEU A 135 -13.30 -7.31 -6.89
N PRO A 136 -12.16 -7.36 -7.62
CA PRO A 136 -10.97 -7.98 -7.09
C PRO A 136 -10.61 -7.32 -5.76
N ALA A 137 -10.33 -8.14 -4.74
CA ALA A 137 -9.74 -7.64 -3.51
C ALA A 137 -8.54 -6.76 -3.90
N LEU A 138 -8.47 -5.58 -3.30
CA LEU A 138 -7.37 -4.67 -3.59
C LEU A 138 -6.23 -5.03 -2.67
N HIS A 139 -5.10 -5.32 -3.30
CA HIS A 139 -3.87 -5.69 -2.62
C HIS A 139 -2.81 -4.62 -2.91
N PRO A 140 -3.03 -3.34 -2.51
CA PRO A 140 -2.01 -2.33 -2.68
C PRO A 140 -0.73 -2.72 -1.97
N CYS A 141 0.39 -2.40 -2.61
CA CYS A 141 1.69 -2.75 -2.10
C CYS A 141 2.69 -1.61 -2.29
N ILE A 142 3.53 -1.43 -1.27
CA ILE A 142 4.72 -0.58 -1.31
C ILE A 142 5.93 -1.49 -1.28
N LYS A 143 6.91 -1.25 -2.16
CA LYS A 143 8.25 -1.82 -2.10
C LYS A 143 9.28 -0.70 -2.00
N LEU A 144 10.12 -0.78 -0.98
CA LEU A 144 11.30 0.06 -0.79
C LEU A 144 12.56 -0.71 -1.17
N THR A 145 13.47 -0.05 -1.87
CA THR A 145 14.83 -0.57 -2.14
C THR A 145 15.84 0.41 -1.60
N GLY A 146 16.70 -0.02 -0.69
CA GLY A 146 17.86 0.74 -0.22
C GLY A 146 19.15 0.18 -0.79
N TYR A 147 20.06 1.04 -1.26
CA TYR A 147 21.33 0.63 -1.83
C TYR A 147 22.49 0.88 -0.85
N ALA A 148 23.60 0.18 -1.05
CA ALA A 148 24.80 0.32 -0.21
C ALA A 148 25.37 1.75 -0.24
N ASN A 149 25.25 2.44 -1.38
CA ASN A 149 25.64 3.85 -1.53
C ASN A 149 24.70 4.82 -0.79
N GLY A 150 23.49 4.37 -0.40
CA GLY A 150 22.50 5.16 0.34
C GLY A 150 21.35 5.67 -0.49
N HIS A 151 21.38 5.41 -1.80
CA HIS A 151 20.24 5.64 -2.66
C HIS A 151 19.04 4.81 -2.22
N THR A 152 17.85 5.27 -2.58
CA THR A 152 16.57 4.64 -2.25
C THR A 152 15.62 4.72 -3.44
N ASP A 153 14.93 3.63 -3.73
CA ASP A 153 13.83 3.58 -4.69
C ASP A 153 12.52 3.16 -4.01
N VAL A 154 11.40 3.60 -4.59
CA VAL A 154 10.05 3.22 -4.18
C VAL A 154 9.28 2.71 -5.40
N LEU A 155 8.57 1.61 -5.21
CA LEU A 155 7.50 1.15 -6.10
C LEU A 155 6.21 1.10 -5.27
N ALA A 156 5.14 1.72 -5.76
CA ALA A 156 3.82 1.60 -5.19
C ALA A 156 2.85 1.16 -6.29
N ASP A 157 2.16 0.03 -6.09
CA ASP A 157 1.20 -0.52 -7.06
C ASP A 157 -0.06 -0.97 -6.33
N VAL A 158 -1.23 -0.76 -6.95
CA VAL A 158 -2.52 -1.23 -6.44
C VAL A 158 -2.66 -2.76 -6.50
N ASN A 159 -1.81 -3.43 -7.29
CA ASN A 159 -1.76 -4.88 -7.47
C ASN A 159 -0.37 -5.42 -7.09
N ALA A 160 -0.27 -6.05 -5.92
CA ALA A 160 0.99 -6.61 -5.41
C ALA A 160 1.69 -7.63 -6.33
N GLU A 161 0.94 -8.30 -7.21
CA GLU A 161 1.45 -9.28 -8.17
C GLU A 161 2.33 -8.66 -9.26
N ASN A 162 2.20 -7.35 -9.51
CA ASN A 162 2.98 -6.59 -10.50
C ASN A 162 4.41 -6.24 -10.02
N GLY A 163 5.11 -7.21 -9.42
CA GLY A 163 6.52 -7.06 -9.06
C GLY A 163 6.79 -6.49 -7.67
N CYS A 164 5.77 -6.25 -6.86
CA CYS A 164 5.93 -5.79 -5.49
C CYS A 164 6.44 -6.90 -4.55
N ARG A 165 5.97 -8.15 -4.77
CA ARG A 165 6.43 -9.35 -4.05
C ARG A 165 7.84 -9.84 -4.42
N GLN A 166 8.49 -9.27 -5.43
CA GLN A 166 9.83 -9.69 -5.86
C GLN A 166 10.93 -9.06 -4.99
N VAL A 167 11.51 -9.86 -4.07
CA VAL A 167 12.61 -9.47 -3.17
C VAL A 167 13.87 -10.33 -3.27
#